data_AF-A0A9J5YVZ0-F1
#
_entry.id   AF-A0A9J5YVZ0-F1
#
_cell.length_a   1.000
_cell.length_b   1.000
_cell.length_c   1.000
_cell.angle_alpha   90.00
_cell.angle_beta   90.00
_cell.angle_gamma   90.00
#
_symmetry.space_group_name_H-M   'P 1'
#
loop_
_entity.id
_entity.type
_entity.pdbx_description
1 polymer ?
#
loop_
_entity_poly.entity_id
_entity_poly.type
_entity_poly.pdbx_seq_one_letter_code
_entity_poly.pdbx_strand_id
1 'polypeptide(L)'
;MDQLGDDDQVSMTIENREILFSSDSEVESPNPMLNCHFRSLKRNGIIKLEERDQEHDLIKAGFLSGMGQLGNEIEVVAIHKNSRSTILGQARSKSFSIYFEAMRKKCGGDANIKYAWIGSSKDEIYKIISHGFSTIMEPKSGDCFSNGVHLYPTNIDGVFSAVEDENGLRHMLLCRVILGNTEVIEASSKQFQPTCQDFDSGVDNWFCS
;
A
#
# COMPACT_ATOMS: atom_id res chain seq x y z
N MET A 1 -3.76 -22.24 52.26
CA MET A 1 -4.74 -21.47 51.47
C MET A 1 -3.99 -21.02 50.25
N ASP A 2 -4.20 -21.80 49.19
CA ASP A 2 -3.57 -21.78 47.86
C ASP A 2 -3.82 -20.44 47.14
N GLN A 3 -2.78 -19.80 46.56
CA GLN A 3 -2.35 -19.83 45.14
C GLN A 3 -3.43 -19.48 44.08
N LEU A 4 -3.17 -18.40 43.32
CA LEU A 4 -3.32 -18.17 41.86
C LEU A 4 -3.25 -16.65 41.61
N GLY A 5 -2.56 -16.05 40.63
CA GLY A 5 -1.72 -16.45 39.48
C GLY A 5 -0.99 -15.17 39.00
N ASP A 6 0.24 -15.26 38.47
CA ASP A 6 0.57 -15.28 37.01
C ASP A 6 -0.04 -14.10 36.23
N ASP A 7 0.67 -13.33 35.39
CA ASP A 7 1.74 -13.73 34.47
C ASP A 7 2.68 -12.56 34.10
N ASP A 8 3.92 -12.96 33.83
CA ASP A 8 4.98 -12.42 32.98
C ASP A 8 4.92 -10.99 32.40
N GLN A 9 6.04 -10.31 32.65
CA GLN A 9 6.49 -9.13 31.93
C GLN A 9 6.86 -9.50 30.49
N VAL A 10 6.28 -8.79 29.50
CA VAL A 10 6.91 -8.62 28.19
C VAL A 10 6.96 -7.13 27.86
N SER A 11 8.09 -6.52 28.20
CA SER A 11 8.48 -5.20 27.69
C SER A 11 9.39 -5.43 26.48
N MET A 12 8.94 -5.03 25.29
CA MET A 12 9.78 -5.02 24.10
C MET A 12 10.21 -3.58 23.84
N THR A 13 11.41 -3.23 24.32
CA THR A 13 12.07 -1.97 23.96
C THR A 13 12.83 -2.22 22.67
N ILE A 14 12.36 -1.68 21.54
CA ILE A 14 13.12 -1.72 20.29
C ILE A 14 14.11 -0.56 20.34
N GLU A 15 15.35 -0.86 20.71
CA GLU A 15 16.47 0.06 20.52
C GLU A 15 16.69 0.26 19.02
N ASN A 16 16.44 1.48 18.55
CA ASN A 16 16.84 1.91 17.21
C ASN A 16 18.36 2.02 17.19
N ARG A 17 19.04 0.93 16.79
CA ARG A 17 20.43 0.99 16.40
C ARG A 17 20.52 1.75 15.10
N GLU A 18 21.02 2.98 15.15
CA GLU A 18 21.43 3.74 13.97
C GLU A 18 22.53 2.94 13.27
N ILE A 19 22.16 2.19 12.23
CA ILE A 19 23.14 1.60 11.33
C ILE A 19 23.52 2.69 10.33
N LEU A 20 24.65 3.33 10.61
CA LEU A 20 25.42 4.07 9.61
C LEU A 20 25.83 3.08 8.52
N PHE A 21 25.02 2.94 7.47
CA PHE A 21 25.46 2.23 6.28
C PHE A 21 26.40 3.12 5.48
N SER A 22 27.66 2.74 5.57
CA SER A 22 28.75 3.10 4.67
C SER A 22 28.30 2.97 3.21
N SER A 23 28.68 3.95 2.41
CA SER A 23 28.70 3.88 0.95
C SER A 23 29.29 2.54 0.49
N ASP A 24 28.63 1.88 -0.46
CA ASP A 24 29.34 1.09 -1.47
C ASP A 24 28.54 0.88 -2.77
N SER A 25 29.28 1.15 -3.85
CA SER A 25 29.16 0.78 -5.27
C SER A 25 27.77 0.49 -5.88
N GLU A 26 27.28 1.42 -6.71
CA GLU A 26 26.19 1.15 -7.65
C GLU A 26 26.76 0.76 -9.02
N VAL A 27 26.30 -0.39 -9.55
CA VAL A 27 26.40 -0.68 -10.99
C VAL A 27 25.43 0.25 -11.69
N GLU A 28 25.95 1.18 -12.51
CA GLU A 28 25.12 2.10 -13.28
C GLU A 28 24.23 1.34 -14.27
N SER A 29 22.91 1.55 -14.15
CA SER A 29 21.96 1.07 -15.14
C SER A 29 22.12 1.90 -16.43
N PRO A 30 22.17 1.31 -17.63
CA PRO A 30 22.53 2.01 -18.87
C PRO A 30 21.50 3.08 -19.32
N ASN A 31 20.30 3.10 -18.72
CA ASN A 31 19.21 3.96 -19.15
C ASN A 31 19.13 5.23 -18.26
N PRO A 32 19.40 6.44 -18.79
CA PRO A 32 19.37 7.70 -18.04
C PRO A 32 18.03 7.98 -17.36
N MET A 33 16.92 7.53 -17.96
CA MET A 33 15.57 7.72 -17.43
C MET A 33 15.27 6.82 -16.23
N LEU A 34 15.83 5.61 -16.23
CA LEU A 34 15.73 4.71 -15.07
C LEU A 34 16.55 5.26 -13.89
N ASN A 35 17.70 5.88 -14.19
CA ASN A 35 18.57 6.50 -13.19
C ASN A 35 17.91 7.73 -12.54
N CYS A 36 17.26 8.60 -13.31
CA CYS A 36 16.55 9.75 -12.73
C CYS A 36 15.35 9.32 -11.86
N HIS A 37 14.59 8.32 -12.29
CA HIS A 37 13.46 7.79 -11.54
C HIS A 37 13.90 7.10 -10.24
N PHE A 38 14.93 6.25 -10.30
CA PHE A 38 15.49 5.58 -9.12
C PHE A 38 16.05 6.57 -8.11
N ARG A 39 16.77 7.61 -8.57
CA ARG A 39 17.22 8.72 -7.72
C ARG A 39 16.04 9.43 -7.05
N SER A 40 14.94 9.61 -7.77
CA SER A 40 13.73 10.24 -7.24
C SER A 40 13.01 9.36 -6.21
N LEU A 41 12.91 8.05 -6.46
CA LEU A 41 12.40 7.07 -5.50
C LEU A 41 13.22 7.06 -4.21
N LYS A 42 14.55 7.01 -4.32
CA LYS A 42 15.46 7.11 -3.16
C LYS A 42 15.25 8.39 -2.36
N ARG A 43 15.10 9.54 -3.04
CA ARG A 43 14.81 10.82 -2.38
C ARG A 43 13.49 10.78 -1.59
N ASN A 44 12.52 10.00 -2.03
CA ASN A 44 11.27 9.75 -1.32
C ASN A 44 11.37 8.66 -0.23
N GLY A 45 12.56 8.13 0.04
CA GLY A 45 12.79 7.08 1.03
C GLY A 45 12.33 5.69 0.55
N ILE A 46 12.13 5.52 -0.76
CA ILE A 46 11.84 4.22 -1.35
C ILE A 46 13.15 3.47 -1.56
N ILE A 47 13.23 2.28 -0.98
CA ILE A 47 14.38 1.38 -1.09
C ILE A 47 13.96 0.12 -1.85
N LYS A 48 14.87 -0.43 -2.64
CA LYS A 48 14.66 -1.74 -3.27
C LYS A 48 14.84 -2.82 -2.19
N LEU A 49 13.96 -3.82 -2.19
CA LEU A 49 14.17 -5.03 -1.40
C LEU A 49 14.96 -6.02 -2.26
N GLU A 50 16.03 -6.56 -1.69
CA GLU A 50 16.87 -7.53 -2.40
C GLU A 50 16.21 -8.91 -2.43
N GLU A 51 16.50 -9.69 -3.48
CA GLU A 51 16.04 -11.07 -3.53
C GLU A 51 16.61 -11.86 -2.34
N ARG A 52 15.82 -12.76 -1.75
CA ARG A 52 16.12 -13.51 -0.51
C ARG A 52 16.01 -12.71 0.78
N ASP A 53 15.65 -11.43 0.71
CA ASP A 53 15.11 -10.74 1.88
C ASP A 53 13.74 -11.36 2.24
N GLN A 54 13.49 -11.56 3.52
CA GLN A 54 12.27 -12.24 3.97
C GLN A 54 11.01 -11.45 3.59
N GLU A 55 11.05 -10.11 3.64
CA GLU A 55 9.92 -9.27 3.27
C GLU A 55 9.72 -9.26 1.75
N HIS A 56 10.81 -9.22 0.98
CA HIS A 56 10.76 -9.41 -0.48
C HIS A 56 10.03 -10.71 -0.83
N ASP A 57 10.48 -11.83 -0.26
CA ASP A 57 9.97 -13.16 -0.63
C ASP A 57 8.51 -13.34 -0.21
N LEU A 58 8.11 -12.80 0.95
CA LEU A 58 6.72 -12.80 1.40
C LEU A 58 5.80 -12.01 0.47
N ILE A 59 6.21 -10.79 0.07
CA ILE A 59 5.43 -9.95 -0.83
C ILE A 59 5.34 -10.60 -2.22
N LYS A 60 6.46 -11.12 -2.73
CA LYS A 60 6.52 -11.82 -4.03
C LYS A 60 5.61 -13.04 -4.03
N ALA A 61 5.68 -13.89 -3.00
CA ALA A 61 4.83 -15.07 -2.87
C ALA A 61 3.35 -14.71 -2.75
N GLY A 62 3.01 -13.72 -1.92
CA GLY A 62 1.63 -13.25 -1.76
C GLY A 62 1.06 -12.68 -3.06
N PHE A 63 1.86 -11.91 -3.80
CA PHE A 63 1.49 -11.42 -5.12
C PHE A 63 1.27 -12.59 -6.09
N LEU A 64 2.26 -13.46 -6.30
CA LEU A 64 2.09 -14.56 -7.27
C LEU A 64 0.93 -15.49 -6.90
N SER A 65 0.72 -15.77 -5.62
CA SER A 65 -0.43 -16.57 -5.15
C SER A 65 -1.77 -15.90 -5.47
N GLY A 66 -1.88 -14.58 -5.34
CA GLY A 66 -3.11 -13.87 -5.65
C GLY A 66 -3.43 -13.81 -7.14
N MET A 67 -2.44 -14.02 -8.01
CA MET A 67 -2.63 -14.12 -9.47
C MET A 67 -3.17 -15.49 -9.91
N GLY A 68 -3.26 -16.47 -9.01
CA GLY A 68 -3.70 -17.82 -9.34
C GLY A 68 -2.85 -18.44 -10.45
N GLN A 69 -3.50 -18.99 -11.48
CA GLN A 69 -2.81 -19.66 -12.59
C GLN A 69 -1.93 -18.71 -13.42
N LEU A 70 -2.31 -17.42 -13.50
CA LEU A 70 -1.53 -16.41 -14.22
C LEU A 70 -0.20 -16.09 -13.52
N GLY A 71 -0.05 -16.46 -12.24
CA GLY A 71 1.20 -16.24 -11.51
C GLY A 71 2.43 -16.88 -12.18
N ASN A 72 2.24 -17.95 -12.95
CA ASN A 72 3.33 -18.62 -13.68
C ASN A 72 3.79 -17.84 -14.93
N GLU A 73 2.97 -16.92 -15.42
CA GLU A 73 3.25 -16.10 -16.61
C GLU A 73 3.80 -14.72 -16.25
N ILE A 74 3.84 -14.40 -14.96
CA ILE A 74 4.20 -13.07 -14.46
C ILE A 74 5.59 -13.08 -13.84
N GLU A 75 6.44 -12.20 -14.34
CA GLU A 75 7.74 -11.92 -13.76
C GLU A 75 7.67 -10.70 -12.84
N VAL A 76 7.98 -10.90 -11.56
CA VAL A 76 8.15 -9.79 -10.60
C VAL A 76 9.57 -9.24 -10.75
N VAL A 77 9.70 -8.11 -11.45
CA VAL A 77 10.99 -7.49 -11.81
C VAL A 77 11.69 -6.83 -10.61
N ALA A 78 10.94 -6.15 -9.74
CA ALA A 78 11.48 -5.53 -8.54
C ALA A 78 10.40 -5.23 -7.51
N ILE A 79 10.74 -5.37 -6.23
CA ILE A 79 9.90 -4.92 -5.11
C ILE A 79 10.61 -3.77 -4.41
N HIS A 80 9.85 -2.70 -4.18
CA HIS A 80 10.34 -1.52 -3.49
C HIS A 80 9.47 -1.23 -2.27
N LYS A 81 10.11 -0.75 -1.20
CA LYS A 81 9.47 -0.44 0.07
C LYS A 81 9.71 1.02 0.45
N ASN A 82 8.67 1.67 0.98
CA ASN A 82 8.85 2.92 1.68
C ASN A 82 9.47 2.66 3.06
N SER A 83 10.75 3.01 3.22
CA SER A 83 11.50 2.86 4.47
C SER A 83 11.08 3.85 5.56
N ARG A 84 10.24 4.83 5.23
CA ARG A 84 9.79 5.91 6.12
C ARG A 84 10.96 6.74 6.68
N SER A 85 12.10 6.75 5.99
CA SER A 85 13.30 7.46 6.43
C SER A 85 13.20 8.98 6.29
N THR A 86 12.38 9.47 5.34
CA THR A 86 12.19 10.91 5.10
C THR A 86 11.25 11.54 6.12
N ILE A 87 11.40 12.85 6.37
CA ILE A 87 10.51 13.61 7.26
C ILE A 87 9.03 13.47 6.84
N LEU A 88 8.75 13.56 5.54
CA LEU A 88 7.39 13.38 5.01
C LEU A 88 6.90 11.94 5.17
N GLY A 89 7.76 10.94 4.96
CA GLY A 89 7.44 9.53 5.20
C GLY A 89 7.10 9.25 6.66
N GLN A 90 7.88 9.81 7.60
CA GLN A 90 7.61 9.74 9.03
C GLN A 90 6.29 10.44 9.40
N ALA A 91 6.05 11.63 8.84
CA ALA A 91 4.81 12.37 9.07
C ALA A 91 3.59 11.57 8.60
N ARG A 92 3.62 11.00 7.38
CA ARG A 92 2.55 10.12 6.88
C ARG A 92 2.32 8.90 7.75
N SER A 93 3.39 8.24 8.19
CA SER A 93 3.29 7.08 9.09
C SER A 93 2.66 7.43 10.43
N LYS A 94 3.00 8.60 11.00
CA LYS A 94 2.41 9.09 12.25
C LYS A 94 0.94 9.47 12.06
N SER A 95 0.61 10.18 10.98
CA SER A 95 -0.78 10.49 10.64
C SER A 95 -1.62 9.22 10.49
N PHE A 96 -1.14 8.22 9.75
CA PHE A 96 -1.81 6.93 9.62
C PHE A 96 -2.06 6.29 10.99
N SER A 97 -1.07 6.30 11.89
CA SER A 97 -1.20 5.72 13.22
C SER A 97 -2.25 6.45 14.08
N ILE A 98 -2.32 7.78 13.98
CA ILE A 98 -3.34 8.59 14.65
C ILE A 98 -4.74 8.24 14.13
N TYR A 99 -4.92 8.18 12.81
CA TYR A 99 -6.22 7.82 12.21
C TYR A 99 -6.61 6.37 12.53
N PHE A 100 -5.66 5.44 12.54
CA PHE A 100 -5.88 4.06 12.94
C PHE A 100 -6.43 3.97 14.38
N GLU A 101 -5.78 4.64 15.34
CA GLU A 101 -6.24 4.62 16.73
C GLU A 101 -7.58 5.33 16.93
N ALA A 102 -7.82 6.43 16.21
CA ALA A 102 -9.10 7.12 16.23
C ALA A 102 -10.22 6.22 15.69
N MET A 103 -9.98 5.55 14.55
CA MET A 103 -10.95 4.65 13.93
C MET A 103 -11.22 3.43 14.81
N ARG A 104 -10.17 2.83 15.39
CA ARG A 104 -10.29 1.71 16.32
C ARG A 104 -11.21 2.04 17.50
N LYS A 105 -11.13 3.26 18.02
CA LYS A 105 -12.01 3.74 19.10
C LYS A 105 -13.45 3.97 18.61
N LYS A 106 -13.63 4.51 17.41
CA LYS A 106 -14.95 4.73 16.79
C LYS A 106 -15.69 3.40 16.57
N CYS A 107 -15.00 2.40 16.05
CA CYS A 107 -15.57 1.13 15.57
C CYS A 107 -15.50 -0.01 16.60
N GLY A 108 -15.63 0.29 17.89
CA GLY A 108 -15.75 -0.73 18.94
C GLY A 108 -14.52 -1.59 19.19
N GLY A 109 -13.33 -1.15 18.76
CA GLY A 109 -12.06 -1.83 19.00
C GLY A 109 -11.35 -2.34 17.75
N ASP A 110 -12.00 -2.33 16.58
CA ASP A 110 -11.41 -2.73 15.31
C ASP A 110 -11.51 -1.61 14.27
N ALA A 111 -10.39 -1.21 13.68
CA ALA A 111 -10.35 -0.18 12.64
C ALA A 111 -10.61 -0.74 11.23
N ASN A 112 -10.83 -2.05 11.10
CA ASN A 112 -10.93 -2.78 9.85
C ASN A 112 -9.76 -2.48 8.91
N ILE A 113 -8.55 -2.83 9.36
CA ILE A 113 -7.34 -2.67 8.55
C ILE A 113 -7.28 -3.77 7.50
N LYS A 114 -7.15 -3.37 6.23
CA LYS A 114 -6.88 -4.29 5.13
C LYS A 114 -5.60 -3.91 4.38
N TYR A 115 -5.11 -4.88 3.61
CA TYR A 115 -4.13 -4.64 2.57
C TYR A 115 -4.85 -4.61 1.22
N ALA A 116 -4.52 -3.63 0.38
CA ALA A 116 -5.14 -3.50 -0.93
C ALA A 116 -4.13 -3.00 -1.96
N TRP A 117 -4.37 -3.36 -3.22
CA TRP A 117 -3.53 -3.04 -4.36
C TRP A 117 -4.11 -1.90 -5.18
N ILE A 118 -3.22 -1.11 -5.77
CA ILE A 118 -3.58 -0.17 -6.84
C ILE A 118 -2.57 -0.31 -7.97
N GLY A 119 -3.06 -0.57 -9.17
CA GLY A 119 -2.28 -0.42 -10.40
C GLY A 119 -2.66 0.85 -11.12
N SER A 120 -1.66 1.57 -11.62
CA SER A 120 -1.86 2.79 -12.41
C SER A 120 -0.69 3.00 -13.37
N SER A 121 -0.58 4.18 -13.99
CA SER A 121 0.63 4.54 -14.72
C SER A 121 1.80 4.77 -13.77
N LYS A 122 3.02 4.57 -14.27
CA LYS A 122 4.28 4.85 -13.55
C LYS A 122 4.30 6.24 -12.92
N ASP A 123 3.89 7.26 -13.67
CA ASP A 123 3.84 8.65 -13.19
C ASP A 123 2.85 8.84 -12.04
N GLU A 124 1.70 8.15 -12.09
CA GLU A 124 0.70 8.26 -11.03
C GLU A 124 1.16 7.55 -9.76
N ILE A 125 1.75 6.34 -9.89
CA ILE A 125 2.38 5.65 -8.75
C ILE A 125 3.46 6.54 -8.12
N TYR A 126 4.29 7.19 -8.94
CA TYR A 126 5.30 8.11 -8.46
C TYR A 126 4.72 9.34 -7.73
N LYS A 127 3.62 9.91 -8.25
CA LYS A 127 2.90 11.01 -7.58
C LYS A 127 2.32 10.56 -6.24
N ILE A 128 1.71 9.38 -6.17
CA ILE A 128 1.17 8.81 -4.92
C ILE A 128 2.29 8.63 -3.89
N ILE A 129 3.44 8.08 -4.30
CA ILE A 129 4.62 7.94 -3.43
C ILE A 129 5.09 9.31 -2.93
N SER A 130 5.15 10.31 -3.81
CA SER A 130 5.71 11.63 -3.51
C SER A 130 4.77 12.51 -2.68
N HIS A 131 3.46 12.45 -2.94
CA HIS A 131 2.47 13.41 -2.44
C HIS A 131 1.34 12.76 -1.63
N GLY A 132 1.19 11.44 -1.70
CA GLY A 132 0.04 10.71 -1.15
C GLY A 132 -1.09 10.59 -2.16
N PHE A 133 -2.16 9.91 -1.76
CA PHE A 133 -3.38 9.82 -2.55
C PHE A 133 -4.06 11.19 -2.64
N SER A 134 -4.55 11.54 -3.83
CA SER A 134 -5.36 12.74 -4.05
C SER A 134 -6.70 12.35 -4.67
N THR A 135 -7.77 13.04 -4.26
CA THR A 135 -9.16 12.76 -4.65
C THR A 135 -9.48 13.08 -6.12
N ILE A 136 -8.53 13.65 -6.87
CA ILE A 136 -8.72 14.06 -8.27
C ILE A 136 -8.14 12.99 -9.20
N MET A 137 -8.72 11.80 -9.16
CA MET A 137 -8.65 10.92 -10.32
C MET A 137 -9.92 11.20 -11.12
N GLU A 138 -9.83 12.05 -12.13
CA GLU A 138 -10.90 12.09 -13.13
C GLU A 138 -10.99 10.70 -13.76
N PRO A 139 -12.17 10.07 -13.76
CA PRO A 139 -12.34 8.76 -14.35
C PRO A 139 -12.04 8.85 -15.84
N LYS A 140 -10.96 8.19 -16.26
CA LYS A 140 -10.69 7.95 -17.68
C LYS A 140 -11.65 6.85 -18.11
N SER A 141 -12.74 7.21 -18.76
CA SER A 141 -13.84 6.38 -19.26
C SER A 141 -15.02 6.17 -18.28
N GLY A 142 -16.22 6.32 -18.83
CA GLY A 142 -17.50 6.56 -18.15
C GLY A 142 -18.12 5.39 -17.38
N ASP A 143 -17.32 4.48 -16.86
CA ASP A 143 -17.76 3.40 -15.98
C ASP A 143 -17.40 3.77 -14.54
N CYS A 144 -18.03 4.81 -14.00
CA CYS A 144 -17.67 5.34 -12.68
C CYS A 144 -18.47 4.68 -11.57
N PHE A 145 -17.81 3.75 -10.88
CA PHE A 145 -17.95 3.58 -9.45
C PHE A 145 -17.57 4.93 -8.77
N SER A 146 -18.30 5.32 -7.73
CA SER A 146 -18.15 6.53 -6.87
C SER A 146 -16.86 7.37 -7.01
N ASN A 147 -16.97 8.70 -6.87
CA ASN A 147 -15.78 9.58 -6.84
C ASN A 147 -14.90 9.27 -5.63
N GLY A 148 -13.73 8.64 -5.85
CA GLY A 148 -12.82 8.23 -4.79
C GLY A 148 -11.59 7.47 -5.28
N VAL A 149 -10.74 7.04 -4.34
CA VAL A 149 -9.59 6.18 -4.60
C VAL A 149 -10.08 4.73 -4.61
N HIS A 150 -9.96 4.07 -5.77
CA HIS A 150 -10.31 2.66 -5.91
C HIS A 150 -9.09 1.79 -5.62
N LEU A 151 -9.28 0.82 -4.74
CA LEU A 151 -8.27 -0.14 -4.31
C LEU A 151 -8.83 -1.55 -4.45
N TYR A 152 -7.97 -2.50 -4.79
CA TYR A 152 -8.37 -3.87 -5.08
C TYR A 152 -7.89 -4.81 -3.96
N PRO A 153 -8.77 -5.65 -3.39
CA PRO A 153 -8.35 -6.65 -2.41
C PRO A 153 -7.47 -7.72 -3.06
N THR A 154 -7.77 -8.04 -4.32
CA THR A 154 -6.96 -8.95 -5.14
C THR A 154 -5.96 -8.15 -5.98
N ASN A 155 -4.82 -8.75 -6.25
CA ASN A 155 -3.82 -8.15 -7.12
C ASN A 155 -4.11 -8.33 -8.60
N ILE A 156 -4.92 -9.31 -9.01
CA ILE A 156 -5.26 -9.50 -10.44
C ILE A 156 -5.99 -8.28 -11.01
N ASP A 157 -6.97 -7.75 -10.27
CA ASP A 157 -7.71 -6.55 -10.68
C ASP A 157 -6.79 -5.33 -10.75
N GLY A 158 -5.86 -5.22 -9.80
CA GLY A 158 -4.82 -4.18 -9.81
C GLY A 158 -3.85 -4.30 -11.00
N VAL A 159 -3.50 -5.51 -11.44
CA VAL A 159 -2.64 -5.69 -12.63
C VAL A 159 -3.38 -5.23 -13.90
N PHE A 160 -4.67 -5.55 -14.01
CA PHE A 160 -5.50 -5.12 -15.13
C PHE A 160 -5.73 -3.60 -15.15
N SER A 161 -5.73 -2.93 -14.00
CA SER A 161 -5.82 -1.47 -13.93
C SER A 161 -4.49 -0.75 -14.22
N ALA A 162 -3.35 -1.44 -14.14
CA ALA A 162 -2.04 -0.86 -14.41
C ALA A 162 -1.81 -0.60 -15.91
N VAL A 163 -1.07 0.46 -16.21
CA VAL A 163 -0.68 0.81 -17.59
C VAL A 163 0.79 0.49 -17.79
N GLU A 164 1.13 -0.19 -18.89
CA GLU A 164 2.52 -0.48 -19.25
C GLU A 164 3.29 0.81 -19.55
N ASP A 165 4.51 0.89 -19.02
CA ASP A 165 5.44 1.98 -19.32
C ASP A 165 6.22 1.73 -20.63
N GLU A 166 7.12 2.66 -20.97
CA GLU A 166 7.95 2.58 -22.16
C GLU A 166 8.85 1.33 -22.25
N ASN A 167 9.06 0.61 -21.14
CA ASN A 167 9.84 -0.61 -21.06
C ASN A 167 8.95 -1.87 -20.98
N GLY A 168 7.62 -1.71 -21.13
CA GLY A 168 6.65 -2.80 -20.99
C GLY A 168 6.37 -3.20 -19.54
N LEU A 169 6.72 -2.36 -18.56
CA LEU A 169 6.54 -2.67 -17.14
C LEU A 169 5.22 -2.12 -16.60
N ARG A 170 4.50 -2.93 -15.82
CA ARG A 170 3.32 -2.52 -15.04
C ARG A 170 3.72 -2.19 -13.61
N HIS A 171 3.20 -1.08 -13.10
CA HIS A 171 3.54 -0.57 -11.77
C HIS A 171 2.36 -0.66 -10.83
N MET A 172 2.59 -1.21 -9.64
CA MET A 172 1.57 -1.41 -8.62
C MET A 172 2.06 -0.97 -7.25
N LEU A 173 1.12 -0.59 -6.39
CA LEU A 173 1.39 -0.21 -5.01
C LEU A 173 0.53 -1.06 -4.06
N LEU A 174 1.17 -1.72 -3.10
CA LEU A 174 0.50 -2.36 -1.98
C LEU A 174 0.33 -1.36 -0.83
N CYS A 175 -0.91 -1.18 -0.39
CA CYS A 175 -1.29 -0.20 0.61
C CYS A 175 -1.88 -0.86 1.85
N ARG A 176 -1.67 -0.25 3.00
CA ARG A 176 -2.42 -0.52 4.23
C ARG A 176 -3.54 0.50 4.33
N VAL A 177 -4.78 0.04 4.46
CA VAL A 177 -5.99 0.86 4.36
C VAL A 177 -6.78 0.72 5.65
N ILE A 178 -7.28 1.83 6.18
CA ILE A 178 -8.26 1.87 7.28
C ILE A 178 -9.63 1.94 6.62
N LEU A 179 -10.39 0.83 6.62
CA LEU A 179 -11.74 0.84 6.05
C LEU A 179 -12.79 1.39 7.02
N GLY A 180 -12.60 1.20 8.33
CA GLY A 180 -13.63 1.53 9.31
C GLY A 180 -14.92 0.72 9.07
N ASN A 181 -16.06 1.35 9.32
CA ASN A 181 -17.34 0.75 8.98
C ASN A 181 -17.61 0.89 7.48
N THR A 182 -17.82 -0.23 6.81
CA THR A 182 -18.01 -0.26 5.36
C THR A 182 -19.50 -0.26 4.99
N GLU A 183 -19.85 0.40 3.90
CA GLU A 183 -21.14 0.26 3.22
C GLU A 183 -20.97 -0.33 1.83
N VAL A 184 -22.00 -1.02 1.33
CA VAL A 184 -22.01 -1.50 -0.05
C VAL A 184 -22.44 -0.37 -0.98
N ILE A 185 -21.60 -0.08 -1.98
CA ILE A 185 -21.83 0.94 -3.00
C ILE A 185 -22.24 0.27 -4.31
N GLU A 186 -23.40 0.65 -4.82
CA GLU A 186 -23.85 0.17 -6.13
C GLU A 186 -22.95 0.67 -7.26
N ALA A 187 -22.75 -0.16 -8.28
CA ALA A 187 -21.84 0.10 -9.39
C ALA A 187 -22.11 1.42 -10.14
N SER A 188 -23.36 1.88 -10.18
CA SER A 188 -23.77 3.14 -10.83
C SER A 188 -23.84 4.34 -9.87
N SER A 189 -23.37 4.19 -8.63
CA SER A 189 -23.46 5.24 -7.61
C SER A 189 -22.54 6.41 -7.93
N LYS A 190 -23.09 7.62 -7.89
CA LYS A 190 -22.34 8.89 -8.00
C LYS A 190 -21.96 9.45 -6.63
N GLN A 191 -22.02 8.62 -5.60
CA GLN A 191 -21.68 8.99 -4.24
C GLN A 191 -20.20 9.41 -4.15
N PHE A 192 -19.93 10.42 -3.31
CA PHE A 192 -18.58 10.96 -3.07
C PHE A 192 -18.25 11.08 -1.57
N GLN A 193 -19.21 10.75 -0.71
CA GLN A 193 -19.12 10.78 0.75
C GLN A 193 -20.01 9.66 1.30
N PRO A 194 -19.79 9.14 2.52
CA PRO A 194 -20.63 8.09 3.09
C PRO A 194 -22.13 8.42 3.13
N THR A 195 -23.02 7.42 3.04
CA THR A 195 -24.48 7.67 3.07
C THR A 195 -24.96 8.21 4.42
N CYS A 196 -24.29 7.85 5.50
CA CYS A 196 -24.49 8.39 6.84
C CYS A 196 -23.19 8.39 7.65
N GLN A 197 -23.23 8.97 8.86
CA GLN A 197 -22.05 9.10 9.74
C GLN A 197 -21.52 7.76 10.28
N ASP A 198 -22.34 6.71 10.19
CA ASP A 198 -21.97 5.37 10.68
C ASP A 198 -20.98 4.69 9.74
N PHE A 199 -20.87 5.12 8.47
CA PHE A 199 -19.98 4.55 7.48
C PHE A 199 -18.74 5.43 7.23
N ASP A 200 -17.66 4.78 6.82
CA ASP A 200 -16.33 5.36 6.60
C ASP A 200 -15.83 5.09 5.17
N SER A 201 -16.05 3.88 4.65
CA SER A 201 -15.59 3.48 3.30
C SER A 201 -16.67 2.71 2.53
N GLY A 202 -16.61 2.79 1.20
CA GLY A 202 -17.45 1.99 0.30
C GLY A 202 -16.76 0.70 -0.14
N VAL A 203 -17.53 -0.38 -0.25
CA VAL A 203 -17.12 -1.65 -0.86
C VAL A 203 -18.12 -2.06 -1.94
N ASP A 204 -17.70 -2.84 -2.92
CA ASP A 204 -18.54 -3.38 -3.98
C ASP A 204 -19.44 -4.53 -3.49
N ASN A 205 -18.94 -5.32 -2.54
CA ASN A 205 -19.59 -6.53 -2.03
C ASN A 205 -19.32 -6.73 -0.53
N TRP A 206 -20.25 -7.39 0.18
CA TRP A 206 -20.12 -7.72 1.61
C TRP A 206 -18.97 -8.68 1.96
N PHE A 207 -18.36 -9.35 0.97
CA PHE A 207 -17.20 -10.19 1.22
C PHE A 207 -15.90 -9.38 1.38
N CYS A 208 -15.93 -8.09 1.01
CA CYS A 208 -14.80 -7.17 1.09
C CYS A 208 -14.77 -6.38 2.42
N SER A 209 -15.84 -6.44 3.23
CA SER A 209 -15.95 -5.79 4.55
C SER A 209 -15.21 -6.54 5.64
#